data_AF-A0A353XXG1-F1
#
_entry.id   AF-A0A353XXG1-F1
#
_cell.length_a   1.000
_cell.length_b   1.000
_cell.length_c   1.000
_cell.angle_alpha   90.00
_cell.angle_beta   90.00
_cell.angle_gamma   90.00
#
_symmetry.space_group_name_H-M   'P 1'
#
loop_
_entity.id
_entity.type
_entity.pdbx_description
1 polymer ?
#
loop_
_entity_poly.entity_id
_entity_poly.type
_entity_poly.pdbx_seq_one_letter_code
_entity_poly.pdbx_strand_id
1 'polypeptide(L)'
;MPLTYSAPAVALTLKIIESSGVDPDPLMRKLCIDPQKIADPNARFTYKRIDTLWAEAAALIDDPCFGLKAAKYWHPSHMNSLGYAWLSSSSLRTALQRFSKYMRILTEGASFELEEINDELAVTLKYKSISRQQPTRTDSAMAMLIAMCRANYGDDFSPASLSLTHPAPDCASKFYELFRCPINFDAADNRFTLTLESADKHLQGSNPLLSTLHDQFMIDYLAQLDNSNIVERVRAAVIQQLPDGHISDGVVAKALYMNVRTLQR
;
A
#
# COMPACT_ATOMS: atom_id res chain seq x y z
N MET A 1 -8.69 10.20 15.04
CA MET A 1 -9.59 9.74 13.95
C MET A 1 -9.52 8.24 13.85
N PRO A 2 -10.59 7.53 13.44
CA PRO A 2 -10.52 6.10 13.19
C PRO A 2 -9.59 5.83 11.99
N LEU A 3 -8.74 4.80 12.10
CA LEU A 3 -7.89 4.36 10.98
C LEU A 3 -8.75 3.98 9.79
N THR A 4 -8.31 4.33 8.58
CA THR A 4 -9.08 4.13 7.35
C THR A 4 -8.37 3.26 6.31
N TYR A 5 -9.14 2.83 5.31
CA TYR A 5 -8.73 2.03 4.14
C TYR A 5 -9.39 2.63 2.89
N SER A 6 -8.63 2.83 1.82
CA SER A 6 -9.11 3.43 0.57
C SER A 6 -10.07 2.51 -0.19
N ALA A 7 -11.07 3.09 -0.86
CA ALA A 7 -12.03 2.35 -1.67
C ALA A 7 -11.39 1.48 -2.76
N PRO A 8 -10.37 1.93 -3.53
CA PRO A 8 -9.70 1.08 -4.51
C PRO A 8 -9.08 -0.19 -3.90
N ALA A 9 -8.50 -0.10 -2.70
CA ALA A 9 -7.94 -1.25 -2.02
C ALA A 9 -9.03 -2.20 -1.48
N VAL A 10 -10.21 -1.68 -1.12
CA VAL A 10 -11.38 -2.51 -0.82
C VAL A 10 -11.91 -3.20 -2.08
N ALA A 11 -11.96 -2.51 -3.23
CA ALA A 11 -12.37 -3.10 -4.50
C ALA A 11 -11.50 -4.32 -4.88
N LEU A 12 -10.18 -4.22 -4.69
CA LEU A 12 -9.27 -5.36 -4.88
C LEU A 12 -9.60 -6.52 -3.91
N THR A 13 -9.91 -6.22 -2.65
CA THR A 13 -10.30 -7.25 -1.67
C THR A 13 -11.58 -7.97 -2.12
N LEU A 14 -12.59 -7.22 -2.58
CA LEU A 14 -13.83 -7.80 -3.12
C LEU A 14 -13.57 -8.65 -4.36
N LYS A 15 -12.65 -8.22 -5.25
CA LYS A 15 -12.27 -9.00 -6.43
C LYS A 15 -11.62 -10.33 -6.07
N ILE A 16 -10.78 -10.34 -5.05
CA ILE A 16 -10.13 -11.55 -4.53
C ILE A 16 -11.20 -12.52 -3.97
N ILE A 17 -12.18 -12.02 -3.22
CA ILE A 17 -13.30 -12.80 -2.68
C ILE A 17 -14.13 -13.41 -3.82
N GLU A 18 -14.54 -12.59 -4.78
CA GLU A 18 -15.30 -13.01 -5.97
C GLU A 18 -14.55 -14.09 -6.76
N SER A 19 -13.25 -13.89 -7.00
CA SER A 19 -12.40 -14.87 -7.70
C SER A 19 -12.21 -16.19 -6.94
N SER A 20 -12.69 -16.26 -5.69
CA SER A 20 -12.66 -17.44 -4.84
C SER A 20 -14.01 -18.15 -4.77
N GLY A 21 -14.96 -17.76 -5.63
CA GLY A 21 -16.25 -18.43 -5.76
C GLY A 21 -17.31 -17.95 -4.78
N VAL A 22 -17.04 -16.86 -4.04
CA VAL A 22 -17.97 -16.27 -3.08
C VAL A 22 -18.51 -14.97 -3.64
N ASP A 23 -19.84 -14.85 -3.72
CA ASP A 23 -20.51 -13.58 -4.04
C ASP A 23 -20.22 -12.54 -2.93
N PRO A 24 -19.60 -11.39 -3.25
CA PRO A 24 -19.31 -10.36 -2.26
C PRO A 24 -20.55 -9.59 -1.77
N ASP A 25 -21.68 -9.61 -2.50
CA ASP A 25 -22.85 -8.77 -2.20
C ASP A 25 -23.47 -9.01 -0.80
N PRO A 26 -23.65 -10.27 -0.33
CA PRO A 26 -24.09 -10.54 1.03
C PRO A 26 -23.15 -9.97 2.10
N LEU A 27 -21.82 -10.08 1.89
CA LEU A 27 -20.81 -9.53 2.80
C LEU A 27 -20.84 -8.00 2.82
N MET A 28 -20.94 -7.39 1.64
CA MET A 28 -21.05 -5.93 1.52
C MET A 28 -22.27 -5.40 2.24
N ARG A 29 -23.45 -6.04 2.06
CA ARG A 29 -24.68 -5.68 2.78
C ARG A 29 -24.52 -5.86 4.29
N LYS A 30 -23.98 -6.99 4.75
CA LYS A 30 -23.75 -7.27 6.18
C LYS A 30 -22.84 -6.21 6.84
N LEU A 31 -21.85 -5.72 6.11
CA LEU A 31 -20.86 -4.76 6.61
C LEU A 31 -21.18 -3.29 6.26
N CYS A 32 -22.35 -3.04 5.67
CA CYS A 32 -22.78 -1.72 5.19
C CYS A 32 -21.72 -1.06 4.27
N ILE A 33 -21.09 -1.84 3.40
CA ILE A 33 -20.19 -1.36 2.34
C ILE A 33 -21.06 -1.01 1.14
N ASP A 34 -21.17 0.29 0.87
CA ASP A 34 -21.96 0.82 -0.24
C ASP A 34 -21.20 0.66 -1.57
N PRO A 35 -21.75 -0.06 -2.58
CA PRO A 35 -21.15 -0.18 -3.89
C PRO A 35 -20.84 1.16 -4.56
N GLN A 36 -21.68 2.19 -4.36
CA GLN A 36 -21.45 3.51 -4.95
C GLN A 36 -20.21 4.18 -4.36
N LYS A 37 -19.92 3.94 -3.07
CA LYS A 37 -18.68 4.42 -2.43
C LYS A 37 -17.46 3.63 -2.86
N ILE A 38 -17.60 2.38 -3.29
CA ILE A 38 -16.47 1.62 -3.87
C ILE A 38 -16.02 2.21 -5.20
N ALA A 39 -16.97 2.76 -5.99
CA ALA A 39 -16.67 3.42 -7.25
C ALA A 39 -16.02 4.82 -7.11
N ASP A 40 -16.11 5.44 -5.93
CA ASP A 40 -15.46 6.72 -5.64
C ASP A 40 -13.98 6.49 -5.24
N PRO A 41 -13.00 6.93 -6.04
CA PRO A 41 -11.58 6.71 -5.75
C PRO A 41 -11.10 7.43 -4.48
N ASN A 42 -11.83 8.42 -3.98
CA ASN A 42 -11.50 9.17 -2.77
C ASN A 42 -12.21 8.65 -1.52
N ALA A 43 -13.20 7.78 -1.68
CA ALA A 43 -13.92 7.23 -0.55
C ALA A 43 -13.03 6.34 0.32
N ARG A 44 -13.33 6.34 1.62
CA ARG A 44 -12.58 5.58 2.62
C ARG A 44 -13.53 4.83 3.54
N PHE A 45 -13.11 3.63 3.93
CA PHE A 45 -13.82 2.75 4.84
C PHE A 45 -13.02 2.62 6.14
N THR A 46 -13.71 2.32 7.24
CA THR A 46 -13.01 2.15 8.52
C THR A 46 -12.17 0.87 8.49
N TYR A 47 -10.98 0.92 9.07
CA TYR A 47 -10.06 -0.21 9.11
C TYR A 47 -10.71 -1.44 9.76
N LYS A 48 -11.48 -1.24 10.84
CA LYS A 48 -12.25 -2.30 11.53
C LYS A 48 -13.21 -3.01 10.58
N ARG A 49 -13.90 -2.27 9.71
CA ARG A 49 -14.85 -2.86 8.76
C ARG A 49 -14.13 -3.76 7.75
N ILE A 50 -12.96 -3.34 7.28
CA ILE A 50 -12.16 -4.12 6.34
C ILE A 50 -11.52 -5.34 7.02
N ASP A 51 -11.13 -5.22 8.29
CA ASP A 51 -10.67 -6.35 9.09
C ASP A 51 -11.78 -7.41 9.26
N THR A 52 -13.02 -6.97 9.53
CA THR A 52 -14.19 -7.86 9.57
C THR A 52 -14.48 -8.47 8.20
N LEU A 53 -14.33 -7.72 7.09
CA LEU A 53 -14.49 -8.27 5.73
C LEU A 53 -13.55 -9.44 5.48
N TRP A 54 -12.26 -9.30 5.84
CA TRP A 54 -11.29 -10.38 5.72
C TRP A 54 -11.64 -11.60 6.59
N ALA A 55 -12.10 -11.37 7.82
CA ALA A 55 -12.49 -12.44 8.74
C ALA A 55 -13.71 -13.23 8.24
N GLU A 56 -14.73 -12.53 7.74
CA GLU A 56 -15.93 -13.13 7.20
C GLU A 56 -15.66 -13.87 5.88
N ALA A 57 -14.81 -13.30 5.01
CA ALA A 57 -14.37 -13.96 3.80
C ALA A 57 -13.60 -15.26 4.11
N ALA A 58 -12.68 -15.24 5.08
CA ALA A 58 -11.95 -16.43 5.50
C ALA A 58 -12.84 -17.52 6.13
N ALA A 59 -13.99 -17.15 6.69
CA ALA A 59 -14.97 -18.11 7.21
C ALA A 59 -15.85 -18.72 6.12
N LEU A 60 -15.91 -18.12 4.92
CA LEU A 60 -16.74 -18.56 3.79
C LEU A 60 -15.94 -19.24 2.68
N ILE A 61 -14.63 -19.01 2.62
CA ILE A 61 -13.74 -19.51 1.57
C ILE A 61 -12.89 -20.64 2.14
N ASP A 62 -13.05 -21.84 1.58
CA ASP A 62 -12.32 -23.04 2.03
C ASP A 62 -10.82 -23.04 1.67
N ASP A 63 -10.36 -22.16 0.76
CA ASP A 63 -8.95 -22.05 0.36
C ASP A 63 -8.19 -21.07 1.27
N PRO A 64 -7.39 -21.51 2.27
CA PRO A 64 -6.70 -20.60 3.18
C PRO A 64 -5.61 -19.76 2.49
N CYS A 65 -5.27 -20.03 1.24
CA CYS A 65 -4.31 -19.26 0.45
C CYS A 65 -4.99 -18.27 -0.51
N PHE A 66 -6.30 -18.03 -0.41
CA PHE A 66 -7.03 -17.19 -1.37
C PHE A 66 -6.46 -15.76 -1.48
N GLY A 67 -5.84 -15.24 -0.40
CA GLY A 67 -5.16 -13.95 -0.37
C GLY A 67 -4.04 -13.83 -1.43
N LEU A 68 -3.37 -14.92 -1.77
CA LEU A 68 -2.31 -14.94 -2.79
C LEU A 68 -2.80 -14.54 -4.18
N LYS A 69 -4.10 -14.66 -4.45
CA LYS A 69 -4.70 -14.24 -5.72
C LYS A 69 -4.56 -12.73 -5.96
N ALA A 70 -4.28 -11.93 -4.92
CA ALA A 70 -3.98 -10.50 -5.04
C ALA A 70 -2.91 -10.20 -6.10
N ALA A 71 -1.90 -11.08 -6.22
CA ALA A 71 -0.84 -10.94 -7.21
C ALA A 71 -1.36 -10.90 -8.67
N LYS A 72 -2.49 -11.55 -8.96
CA LYS A 72 -3.08 -11.62 -10.31
C LYS A 72 -3.95 -10.42 -10.66
N TYR A 73 -4.49 -9.74 -9.65
CA TYR A 73 -5.46 -8.67 -9.83
C TYR A 73 -4.88 -7.29 -9.52
N TRP A 74 -3.58 -7.20 -9.22
CA TRP A 74 -2.94 -5.91 -9.09
C TRP A 74 -2.90 -5.19 -10.44
N HIS A 75 -3.21 -3.89 -10.40
CA HIS A 75 -3.07 -2.98 -11.53
C HIS A 75 -2.70 -1.60 -10.95
N PRO A 76 -1.83 -0.80 -11.60
CA PRO A 76 -1.41 0.50 -11.08
C PRO A 76 -2.58 1.45 -10.79
N SER A 77 -3.67 1.38 -11.56
CA SER A 77 -4.86 2.21 -11.32
C SER A 77 -5.55 1.91 -9.98
N HIS A 78 -5.37 0.73 -9.39
CA HIS A 78 -5.89 0.42 -8.04
C HIS A 78 -5.20 1.22 -6.94
N MET A 79 -4.06 1.85 -7.24
CA MET A 79 -3.32 2.71 -6.32
C MET A 79 -3.16 4.15 -6.85
N ASN A 80 -3.88 4.51 -7.92
CA ASN A 80 -3.80 5.81 -8.59
C ASN A 80 -2.33 6.28 -8.77
N SER A 81 -2.01 7.51 -8.36
CA SER A 81 -0.66 8.08 -8.49
C SER A 81 0.43 7.23 -7.84
N LEU A 82 0.13 6.50 -6.76
CA LEU A 82 1.13 5.63 -6.13
C LEU A 82 1.51 4.45 -7.02
N GLY A 83 0.54 3.85 -7.72
CA GLY A 83 0.80 2.74 -8.64
C GLY A 83 1.62 3.17 -9.86
N TYR A 84 1.34 4.34 -10.43
CA TYR A 84 2.11 4.86 -11.56
C TYR A 84 3.48 5.41 -11.15
N ALA A 85 3.58 6.01 -9.97
CA ALA A 85 4.87 6.41 -9.41
C ALA A 85 5.75 5.20 -9.12
N TRP A 86 5.17 4.08 -8.69
CA TRP A 86 5.89 2.81 -8.53
C TRP A 86 6.48 2.34 -9.86
N LEU A 87 5.67 2.27 -10.92
CA LEU A 87 6.12 1.82 -12.25
C LEU A 87 7.16 2.73 -12.92
N SER A 88 7.24 3.99 -12.50
CA SER A 88 8.21 4.97 -13.02
C SER A 88 9.45 5.13 -12.14
N SER A 89 9.58 4.36 -11.05
CA SER A 89 10.76 4.35 -10.18
C SER A 89 12.03 3.89 -10.90
N SER A 90 13.16 4.48 -10.52
CA SER A 90 14.48 4.14 -11.06
C SER A 90 15.04 2.80 -10.56
N SER A 91 14.63 2.35 -9.38
CA SER A 91 15.03 1.09 -8.75
C SER A 91 13.91 0.55 -7.86
N LEU A 92 13.96 -0.73 -7.47
CA LEU A 92 13.00 -1.30 -6.52
C LEU A 92 13.14 -0.65 -5.14
N ARG A 93 14.35 -0.27 -4.73
CA ARG A 93 14.57 0.50 -3.50
C ARG A 93 13.77 1.79 -3.52
N THR A 94 13.90 2.60 -4.57
CA THR A 94 13.16 3.86 -4.69
C THR A 94 11.65 3.62 -4.70
N ALA A 95 11.19 2.57 -5.39
CA ALA A 95 9.78 2.18 -5.41
C ALA A 95 9.25 1.81 -4.01
N LEU A 96 9.99 0.97 -3.28
CA LEU A 96 9.65 0.52 -1.92
C LEU A 96 9.69 1.66 -0.90
N GLN A 97 10.68 2.56 -0.99
CA GLN A 97 10.74 3.77 -0.16
C GLN A 97 9.53 4.67 -0.40
N ARG A 98 9.18 4.89 -1.67
CA ARG A 98 7.98 5.64 -2.05
C ARG A 98 6.71 4.98 -1.52
N PHE A 99 6.60 3.66 -1.66
CA PHE A 99 5.46 2.91 -1.16
C PHE A 99 5.34 3.01 0.37
N SER A 100 6.42 2.81 1.11
CA SER A 100 6.49 2.99 2.56
C SER A 100 6.01 4.40 2.97
N LYS A 101 6.53 5.44 2.30
CA LYS A 101 6.20 6.84 2.58
C LYS A 101 4.73 7.18 2.31
N TYR A 102 4.18 6.71 1.20
CA TYR A 102 2.84 7.08 0.74
C TYR A 102 1.76 6.03 1.01
N MET A 103 2.06 4.94 1.73
CA MET A 103 1.11 3.86 2.03
C MET A 103 -0.17 4.35 2.73
N ARG A 104 -0.10 5.49 3.45
CA ARG A 104 -1.25 6.15 4.08
C ARG A 104 -2.39 6.46 3.10
N ILE A 105 -2.07 6.68 1.83
CA ILE A 105 -3.05 6.82 0.74
C ILE A 105 -3.94 5.58 0.67
N LEU A 106 -3.38 4.38 0.82
CA LEU A 106 -4.10 3.11 0.80
C LEU A 106 -4.71 2.79 2.17
N THR A 107 -3.93 2.90 3.23
CA THR A 107 -4.40 2.61 4.59
C THR A 107 -3.57 3.29 5.67
N GLU A 108 -4.22 3.67 6.76
CA GLU A 108 -3.54 4.21 7.94
C GLU A 108 -3.20 3.15 8.98
N GLY A 109 -3.72 1.92 8.85
CA GLY A 109 -3.58 0.87 9.85
C GLY A 109 -2.39 -0.07 9.66
N ALA A 110 -1.61 0.12 8.60
CA ALA A 110 -0.36 -0.59 8.38
C ALA A 110 0.70 0.34 7.77
N SER A 111 1.96 -0.06 7.89
CA SER A 111 3.12 0.58 7.25
C SER A 111 4.14 -0.48 6.85
N PHE A 112 4.97 -0.16 5.86
CA PHE A 112 6.18 -0.93 5.58
C PHE A 112 7.40 -0.19 6.07
N GLU A 113 8.26 -0.88 6.81
CA GLU A 113 9.55 -0.39 7.27
C GLU A 113 10.64 -1.01 6.41
N LEU A 114 11.59 -0.18 5.97
CA LEU A 114 12.75 -0.59 5.18
C LEU A 114 14.00 -0.49 6.03
N GLU A 115 14.79 -1.55 6.04
CA GLU A 115 16.06 -1.61 6.77
C GLU A 115 17.07 -2.40 5.95
N GLU A 116 18.34 -2.02 5.97
CA GLU A 116 19.41 -2.85 5.41
C GLU A 116 19.96 -3.76 6.51
N ILE A 117 19.90 -5.07 6.29
CA ILE A 117 20.33 -6.09 7.25
C ILE A 117 21.13 -7.14 6.46
N ASN A 118 22.38 -7.41 6.87
CA ASN A 118 23.22 -8.46 6.28
C ASN A 118 23.32 -8.41 4.74
N ASP A 119 23.61 -7.25 4.15
CA ASP A 119 23.66 -7.04 2.68
C ASP A 119 22.35 -7.36 1.94
N GLU A 120 21.22 -7.26 2.63
CA GLU A 120 19.89 -7.33 2.04
C GLU A 120 19.04 -6.13 2.46
N LEU A 121 18.12 -5.71 1.58
CA LEU A 121 17.07 -4.76 1.92
C LEU A 121 15.87 -5.53 2.48
N ALA A 122 15.65 -5.40 3.79
CA ALA A 122 14.49 -5.91 4.48
C ALA A 122 13.28 -4.98 4.33
N VAL A 123 12.12 -5.55 3.99
CA VAL A 123 10.84 -4.86 3.89
C VAL A 123 9.85 -5.51 4.85
N THR A 124 9.59 -4.85 5.97
CA THR A 124 8.80 -5.42 7.07
C THR A 124 7.42 -4.76 7.16
N LEU A 125 6.35 -5.57 7.16
CA LEU A 125 4.99 -5.10 7.37
C LEU A 125 4.71 -4.93 8.86
N LYS A 126 4.36 -3.70 9.27
CA LYS A 126 3.92 -3.38 10.63
C LYS A 126 2.46 -2.96 10.64
N TYR A 127 1.71 -3.48 11.60
CA TYR A 127 0.33 -3.07 11.85
C TYR A 127 0.28 -2.10 13.02
N LYS A 128 -0.50 -1.02 12.90
CA LYS A 128 -0.67 -0.02 13.98
C LYS A 128 -1.67 -0.45 15.06
N SER A 129 -2.42 -1.53 14.83
CA SER A 129 -3.43 -2.04 15.75
C SER A 129 -3.27 -3.54 15.95
N ILE A 130 -3.40 -3.99 17.19
CA ILE A 130 -3.35 -5.40 17.61
C ILE A 130 -4.68 -6.12 17.31
N SER A 131 -5.53 -5.61 16.39
CA SER A 131 -6.69 -6.42 15.98
C SER A 131 -6.16 -7.73 15.37
N ARG A 132 -6.88 -8.83 15.63
CA ARG A 132 -6.49 -10.19 15.26
C ARG A 132 -6.49 -10.31 13.74
N GLN A 133 -5.40 -9.86 13.12
CA GLN A 133 -5.28 -9.77 11.67
C GLN A 133 -5.42 -11.17 11.10
N GLN A 134 -6.25 -11.29 10.07
CA GLN A 134 -6.36 -12.54 9.33
C GLN A 134 -5.05 -12.78 8.56
N PRO A 135 -4.40 -13.95 8.69
CA PRO A 135 -3.20 -14.29 7.92
C PRO A 135 -3.35 -14.01 6.42
N THR A 136 -4.51 -14.33 5.85
CA THR A 136 -4.84 -14.12 4.43
C THR A 136 -4.70 -12.66 3.98
N ARG A 137 -4.91 -11.69 4.87
CA ARG A 137 -4.72 -10.27 4.59
C ARG A 137 -3.24 -9.92 4.46
N THR A 138 -2.41 -10.48 5.33
CA THR A 138 -0.95 -10.36 5.26
C THR A 138 -0.42 -10.99 3.99
N ASP A 139 -0.89 -12.20 3.67
CA ASP A 139 -0.54 -12.93 2.45
C ASP A 139 -0.90 -12.13 1.20
N SER A 140 -2.08 -11.52 1.20
CA SER A 140 -2.52 -10.64 0.11
C SER A 140 -1.62 -9.42 -0.06
N ALA A 141 -1.19 -8.78 1.03
CA ALA A 141 -0.28 -7.64 0.96
C ALA A 141 1.10 -8.04 0.42
N MET A 142 1.65 -9.17 0.88
CA MET A 142 2.94 -9.69 0.41
C MET A 142 2.87 -10.13 -1.05
N ALA A 143 1.84 -10.88 -1.44
CA ALA A 143 1.61 -11.31 -2.81
C ALA A 143 1.47 -10.11 -3.77
N MET A 144 0.73 -9.08 -3.36
CA MET A 144 0.57 -7.85 -4.13
C MET A 144 1.91 -7.11 -4.31
N LEU A 145 2.72 -6.99 -3.25
CA LEU A 145 4.03 -6.34 -3.37
C LEU A 145 4.98 -7.08 -4.30
N ILE A 146 4.98 -8.41 -4.29
CA ILE A 146 5.81 -9.17 -5.24
C ILE A 146 5.32 -9.00 -6.68
N ALA A 147 4.01 -8.96 -6.91
CA ALA A 147 3.47 -8.64 -8.24
C ALA A 147 3.88 -7.23 -8.70
N MET A 148 3.85 -6.25 -7.80
CA MET A 148 4.32 -4.89 -8.06
C MET A 148 5.82 -4.86 -8.40
N CYS A 149 6.65 -5.60 -7.67
CA CYS A 149 8.08 -5.71 -7.97
C CYS A 149 8.30 -6.33 -9.36
N ARG A 150 7.59 -7.42 -9.69
CA ARG A 150 7.69 -8.07 -11.02
C ARG A 150 7.23 -7.18 -12.16
N ALA A 151 6.17 -6.40 -11.96
CA ALA A 151 5.68 -5.47 -12.97
C ALA A 151 6.72 -4.38 -13.33
N ASN A 152 7.68 -4.10 -12.44
CA ASN A 152 8.71 -3.08 -12.65
C ASN A 152 10.10 -3.68 -12.98
N TYR A 153 10.45 -4.80 -12.35
CA TYR A 153 11.75 -5.48 -12.50
C TYR A 153 11.76 -6.51 -13.64
N GLY A 154 10.60 -7.09 -13.96
CA GLY A 154 10.43 -8.24 -14.84
C GLY A 154 9.96 -9.49 -14.09
N ASP A 155 9.37 -10.43 -14.83
CA ASP A 155 8.75 -11.65 -14.29
C ASP A 155 9.73 -12.60 -13.58
N ASP A 156 11.03 -12.45 -13.85
CA ASP A 156 12.10 -13.25 -13.23
C ASP A 156 12.43 -12.77 -11.81
N PHE A 157 11.90 -11.63 -11.37
CA PHE A 157 12.12 -11.14 -10.01
C PHE A 157 11.58 -12.12 -8.97
N SER A 158 12.44 -12.44 -7.99
CA SER A 158 12.09 -13.18 -6.79
C SER A 158 12.80 -12.54 -5.59
N PRO A 159 12.12 -12.40 -4.43
CA PRO A 159 12.78 -11.97 -3.19
C PRO A 159 13.85 -12.98 -2.75
N ALA A 160 14.80 -12.53 -1.93
CA ALA A 160 15.82 -13.40 -1.36
C ALA A 160 15.24 -14.33 -0.28
N SER A 161 14.30 -13.83 0.52
CA SER A 161 13.55 -14.64 1.49
C SER A 161 12.18 -14.04 1.80
N LEU A 162 11.29 -14.86 2.37
CA LEU A 162 10.02 -14.44 2.95
C LEU A 162 9.88 -15.03 4.37
N SER A 163 9.43 -14.21 5.31
CA SER A 163 9.07 -14.59 6.67
C SER A 163 7.63 -14.20 6.94
N LEU A 164 6.86 -15.12 7.52
CA LEU A 164 5.45 -14.94 7.86
C LEU A 164 5.20 -15.37 9.30
N THR A 165 4.38 -14.60 10.03
CA THR A 165 4.14 -14.83 11.46
C THR A 165 3.18 -15.97 11.77
N HIS A 166 2.45 -16.44 10.76
CA HIS A 166 1.51 -17.55 10.92
C HIS A 166 2.18 -18.87 10.52
N PRO A 167 1.65 -20.02 10.98
CA PRO A 167 2.14 -21.33 10.57
C PRO A 167 1.88 -21.59 9.09
N ALA A 168 2.64 -22.53 8.54
CA ALA A 168 2.45 -22.98 7.16
C ALA A 168 1.01 -23.51 6.97
N PRO A 169 0.24 -22.98 6.00
CA PRO A 169 -1.08 -23.51 5.69
C PRO A 169 -0.95 -24.80 4.86
N ASP A 170 -2.01 -25.60 4.80
CA ASP A 170 -2.04 -26.84 3.99
C ASP A 170 -1.71 -26.61 2.50
N CYS A 171 -2.01 -25.41 2.00
CA CYS A 171 -1.71 -24.98 0.63
C CYS A 171 -0.37 -24.23 0.49
N ALA A 172 0.60 -24.46 1.39
CA ALA A 172 1.91 -23.80 1.38
C ALA A 172 2.66 -23.89 0.04
N SER A 173 2.43 -24.94 -0.78
CA SER A 173 2.99 -25.05 -2.14
C SER A 173 2.72 -23.81 -3.00
N LYS A 174 1.53 -23.20 -2.89
CA LYS A 174 1.16 -21.98 -3.62
C LYS A 174 2.03 -20.78 -3.24
N PHE A 175 2.54 -20.72 -2.01
CA PHE A 175 3.49 -19.69 -1.60
C PHE A 175 4.82 -19.89 -2.31
N TYR A 176 5.37 -21.11 -2.31
CA TYR A 176 6.64 -21.38 -3.00
C TYR A 176 6.55 -21.12 -4.51
N GLU A 177 5.42 -21.47 -5.15
CA GLU A 177 5.16 -21.17 -6.57
C GLU A 177 5.11 -19.66 -6.85
N LEU A 178 4.45 -18.89 -5.98
CA LEU A 178 4.30 -17.46 -6.16
C LEU A 178 5.59 -16.71 -5.83
N PHE A 179 6.19 -16.96 -4.67
CA PHE A 179 7.32 -16.17 -4.17
C PHE A 179 8.66 -16.64 -4.74
N ARG A 180 8.82 -17.92 -5.09
CA ARG A 180 10.05 -18.48 -5.69
C ARG A 180 11.31 -18.23 -4.84
N CYS A 181 11.16 -18.28 -3.52
CA CYS A 181 12.24 -18.07 -2.56
C CYS A 181 12.09 -19.00 -1.34
N PRO A 182 13.11 -19.09 -0.47
CA PRO A 182 12.97 -19.67 0.86
C PRO A 182 11.92 -18.94 1.69
N ILE A 183 11.03 -19.69 2.35
CA ILE A 183 9.94 -19.17 3.18
C ILE A 183 10.02 -19.74 4.59
N ASN A 184 10.03 -18.85 5.57
CA ASN A 184 10.02 -19.15 7.00
C ASN A 184 8.65 -18.79 7.60
N PHE A 185 7.83 -19.79 7.88
CA PHE A 185 6.58 -19.65 8.63
C PHE A 185 6.88 -19.63 10.14
N ASP A 186 5.90 -19.24 10.96
CA ASP A 186 6.04 -19.06 12.42
C ASP A 186 7.20 -18.11 12.81
N ALA A 187 7.47 -17.12 11.97
CA ALA A 187 8.52 -16.12 12.20
C ALA A 187 8.06 -15.01 13.17
N ALA A 188 9.01 -14.21 13.67
CA ALA A 188 8.73 -13.11 14.58
C ALA A 188 8.00 -11.92 13.91
N ASP A 189 8.15 -11.76 12.61
CA ASP A 189 7.58 -10.65 11.85
C ASP A 189 7.29 -11.05 10.39
N ASN A 190 6.41 -10.27 9.75
CA ASN A 190 6.05 -10.44 8.34
C ASN A 190 6.98 -9.59 7.48
N ARG A 191 7.89 -10.22 6.75
CA ARG A 191 8.97 -9.53 6.04
C ARG A 191 9.37 -10.30 4.79
N PHE A 192 9.72 -9.59 3.72
CA PHE A 192 10.54 -10.16 2.65
C PHE A 192 11.83 -9.39 2.52
N THR A 193 12.85 -10.02 1.95
CA THR A 193 14.14 -9.39 1.69
C THR A 193 14.48 -9.42 0.20
N LEU A 194 15.32 -8.49 -0.23
CA LEU A 194 15.91 -8.45 -1.57
C LEU A 194 17.43 -8.31 -1.41
N THR A 195 18.22 -8.88 -2.32
CA THR A 195 19.64 -8.52 -2.41
C THR A 195 19.76 -7.02 -2.72
N LEU A 196 20.80 -6.36 -2.21
CA LEU A 196 21.04 -4.94 -2.53
C LEU A 196 21.22 -4.75 -4.04
N GLU A 197 21.83 -5.71 -4.73
CA GLU A 197 21.93 -5.71 -6.20
C GLU A 197 20.55 -5.63 -6.87
N SER A 198 19.59 -6.48 -6.46
CA SER A 198 18.23 -6.45 -7.01
C SER A 198 17.48 -5.17 -6.61
N ALA A 199 17.71 -4.67 -5.40
CA ALA A 199 17.07 -3.46 -4.90
C ALA A 199 17.53 -2.21 -5.66
N ASP A 200 18.82 -2.13 -6.01
CA ASP A 200 19.47 -0.95 -6.59
C ASP A 200 19.66 -1.01 -8.11
N LYS A 201 19.37 -2.14 -8.74
CA LYS A 201 19.35 -2.27 -10.20
C LYS A 201 18.48 -1.18 -10.83
N HIS A 202 19.02 -0.56 -11.87
CA HIS A 202 18.27 0.39 -12.68
C HIS A 202 17.16 -0.31 -13.50
N LEU A 203 15.93 0.19 -13.37
CA LEU A 203 14.74 -0.41 -13.99
C LEU A 203 14.42 0.22 -15.34
N GLN A 204 13.91 -0.58 -16.27
CA GLN A 204 13.60 -0.13 -17.64
C GLN A 204 12.46 0.91 -17.68
N GLY A 205 11.48 0.80 -16.77
CA GLY A 205 10.37 1.75 -16.65
C GLY A 205 10.74 3.09 -16.04
N SER A 206 12.00 3.29 -15.64
CA SER A 206 12.49 4.50 -14.98
C SER A 206 12.13 5.76 -15.76
N ASN A 207 11.31 6.62 -15.17
CA ASN A 207 10.97 7.92 -15.71
C ASN A 207 10.91 8.94 -14.55
N PRO A 208 12.03 9.63 -14.27
CA PRO A 208 12.11 10.55 -13.14
C PRO A 208 11.02 11.64 -13.18
N LEU A 209 10.75 12.20 -14.37
CA LEU A 209 9.74 13.25 -14.55
C LEU A 209 8.33 12.77 -14.17
N LEU A 210 7.91 11.61 -14.67
CA LEU A 210 6.62 11.02 -14.30
C LEU A 210 6.55 10.70 -12.82
N SER A 211 7.64 10.17 -12.26
CA SER A 211 7.69 9.81 -10.85
C SER A 211 7.57 11.03 -9.94
N THR A 212 8.23 12.15 -10.28
CA THR A 212 8.11 13.43 -9.56
C THR A 212 6.73 14.04 -9.69
N LEU A 213 6.11 13.97 -10.87
CA LEU A 213 4.74 14.46 -11.08
C LEU A 213 3.76 13.70 -10.17
N HIS A 214 3.84 12.37 -10.14
CA HIS A 214 2.99 11.58 -9.25
C HIS A 214 3.31 11.77 -7.77
N ASP A 215 4.58 11.97 -7.40
CA ASP A 215 4.96 12.33 -6.04
C ASP A 215 4.28 13.63 -5.59
N GLN A 216 4.18 14.63 -6.47
CA GLN A 216 3.47 15.86 -6.17
C GLN A 216 1.98 15.64 -5.91
N PHE A 217 1.30 14.89 -6.79
CA PHE A 217 -0.11 14.55 -6.59
C PHE A 217 -0.35 13.80 -5.26
N MET A 218 0.56 12.91 -4.89
CA MET A 218 0.48 12.17 -3.63
C MET A 218 0.67 13.06 -2.41
N ILE A 219 1.60 14.03 -2.46
CA ILE A 219 1.81 15.03 -1.40
C ILE A 219 0.54 15.86 -1.22
N ASP A 220 -0.01 16.39 -2.30
CA ASP A 220 -1.21 17.23 -2.26
C ASP A 220 -2.42 16.45 -1.72
N TYR A 221 -2.59 15.19 -2.14
CA TYR A 221 -3.66 14.32 -1.64
C TYR A 221 -3.51 13.99 -0.14
N LEU A 222 -2.30 13.66 0.31
CA LEU A 222 -2.05 13.42 1.75
C LEU A 222 -2.29 14.68 2.58
N ALA A 223 -1.94 15.86 2.08
CA ALA A 223 -2.23 17.12 2.74
C ALA A 223 -3.73 17.39 2.89
N GLN A 224 -4.55 16.98 1.91
CA GLN A 224 -6.01 17.05 2.01
C GLN A 224 -6.61 16.03 2.98
N LEU A 225 -6.05 14.79 3.01
CA LEU A 225 -6.47 13.76 3.95
C LEU A 225 -6.17 14.17 5.40
N ASP A 226 -5.01 14.79 5.63
CA ASP A 226 -4.62 15.33 6.92
C ASP A 226 -5.15 16.76 7.13
N ASN A 227 -6.48 16.94 7.17
CA ASN A 227 -7.09 18.23 7.53
C ASN A 227 -6.58 18.80 8.89
N SER A 228 -5.96 17.97 9.73
CA SER A 228 -5.31 18.33 11.00
C SER A 228 -3.77 18.44 10.96
N ASN A 229 -3.07 18.04 9.89
CA ASN A 229 -1.61 18.11 9.82
C ASN A 229 -1.17 19.34 9.02
N ILE A 230 -1.02 20.45 9.74
CA ILE A 230 -0.63 21.74 9.17
C ILE A 230 0.72 21.67 8.43
N VAL A 231 1.64 20.78 8.83
CA VAL A 231 2.99 20.68 8.25
C VAL A 231 2.95 20.19 6.80
N GLU A 232 2.19 19.14 6.51
CA GLU A 232 2.10 18.62 5.13
C GLU A 232 1.27 19.56 4.24
N ARG A 233 0.29 20.25 4.80
CA ARG A 233 -0.45 21.33 4.12
C ARG A 233 0.45 22.50 3.74
N VAL A 234 1.33 22.92 4.65
CA VAL A 234 2.36 23.94 4.39
C VAL A 234 3.30 23.47 3.29
N ARG A 235 3.78 22.24 3.36
CA ARG A 235 4.71 21.67 2.37
C ARG A 235 4.11 21.64 0.97
N ALA A 236 2.86 21.18 0.84
CA ALA A 236 2.14 21.18 -0.43
C ALA A 236 1.97 22.60 -0.99
N ALA A 237 1.55 23.56 -0.16
CA ALA A 237 1.38 24.95 -0.56
C ALA A 237 2.71 25.64 -0.96
N VAL A 238 3.82 25.29 -0.31
CA VAL A 238 5.16 25.77 -0.70
C VAL A 238 5.55 25.20 -2.06
N ILE A 239 5.37 23.89 -2.29
CA ILE A 239 5.76 23.29 -3.56
C ILE A 239 4.93 23.81 -4.74
N GLN A 240 3.61 23.98 -4.56
CA GLN A 240 2.74 24.53 -5.59
C GLN A 240 3.12 25.95 -6.01
N GLN A 241 3.79 26.72 -5.14
CA GLN A 241 4.16 28.11 -5.39
C GLN A 241 5.65 28.33 -5.68
N LEU A 242 6.46 27.26 -5.68
CA LEU A 242 7.85 27.28 -6.15
C LEU A 242 8.01 27.80 -7.59
N PRO A 243 7.14 27.44 -8.56
CA PRO A 243 7.27 27.95 -9.93
C PRO A 243 7.16 29.48 -10.05
N ASP A 244 6.41 30.12 -9.14
CA ASP A 244 6.15 31.57 -9.17
C ASP A 244 7.21 32.39 -8.42
N GLY A 245 8.17 31.72 -7.76
CA GLY A 245 9.36 32.32 -7.15
C GLY A 245 9.13 33.17 -5.88
N HIS A 246 7.88 33.45 -5.51
CA HIS A 246 7.54 34.33 -4.38
C HIS A 246 6.85 33.55 -3.25
N ILE A 247 7.63 32.78 -2.51
CA ILE A 247 7.12 32.04 -1.34
C ILE A 247 7.26 32.92 -0.10
N SER A 248 6.16 33.11 0.61
CA SER A 248 6.13 33.75 1.93
C SER A 248 5.08 33.12 2.83
N ASP A 249 5.23 33.28 4.15
CA ASP A 249 4.26 32.78 5.14
C ASP A 249 2.84 33.28 4.86
N GLY A 250 2.68 34.53 4.38
CA GLY A 250 1.38 35.10 4.04
C GLY A 250 0.74 34.43 2.82
N VAL A 251 1.57 34.10 1.83
CA VAL A 251 1.15 33.40 0.60
C VAL A 251 0.73 31.96 0.91
N VAL A 252 1.50 31.26 1.75
CA VAL A 252 1.17 29.90 2.22
C VAL A 252 -0.07 29.92 3.11
N ALA A 253 -0.18 30.86 4.06
CA ALA A 253 -1.35 30.98 4.94
C ALA A 253 -2.65 31.22 4.15
N LYS A 254 -2.60 32.09 3.13
CA LYS A 254 -3.74 32.37 2.25
C LYS A 254 -4.18 31.13 1.46
N ALA A 255 -3.24 30.37 0.91
CA ALA A 255 -3.53 29.12 0.21
C ALA A 255 -4.18 28.07 1.12
N LEU A 256 -3.90 28.14 2.42
CA LEU A 256 -4.47 27.24 3.44
C LEU A 256 -5.75 27.77 4.09
N TYR A 257 -6.28 28.92 3.67
CA TYR A 257 -7.42 29.62 4.27
C TYR A 257 -7.23 29.91 5.77
N MET A 258 -6.00 30.28 6.16
CA MET A 258 -5.61 30.54 7.54
C MET A 258 -4.88 31.89 7.64
N ASN A 259 -4.79 32.44 8.85
CA ASN A 259 -3.93 33.61 9.08
C ASN A 259 -2.51 33.17 9.46
N VAL A 260 -1.52 34.05 9.23
CA VAL A 260 -0.09 33.78 9.48
C VAL A 260 0.18 33.40 10.94
N ARG A 261 -0.53 34.02 11.90
CA ARG A 261 -0.36 33.71 13.33
C ARG A 261 -0.87 32.32 13.71
N THR A 262 -1.90 31.82 13.04
CA THR A 262 -2.41 30.45 13.21
C THR A 262 -1.52 29.44 12.48
N LEU A 263 -0.86 29.85 11.40
CA LEU A 263 0.12 29.02 10.68
C LEU A 263 1.41 28.81 11.49
N GLN A 264 1.86 29.86 12.20
CA GLN A 264 3.11 29.88 12.98
C GLN A 264 2.95 29.34 14.42
N ARG A 265 1.74 29.00 14.86
CA ARG A 265 1.46 28.40 16.18
C ARG A 265 1.41 26.89 16.09
#